data_AF-A0A839ZW58-F1
#
_entry.id   AF-A0A839ZW58-F1
#
_cell.length_a   1.000
_cell.length_b   1.000
_cell.length_c   1.000
_cell.angle_alpha   90.00
_cell.angle_beta   90.00
_cell.angle_gamma   90.00
#
_symmetry.space_group_name_H-M   'P 1'
#
loop_
_entity.id
_entity.type
_entity.pdbx_description
1 polymer ?
#
loop_
_entity_poly.entity_id
_entity_poly.type
_entity_poly.pdbx_seq_one_letter_code
_entity_poly.pdbx_strand_id
1 'polypeptide(L)' 'MDLTPQRRFVTPLAGERVEDLAARALPDEPLDSAVDKIRSWNLHIFAMRKPAGLILGSDVVFVEPPRR' A
#
# COMPACT_ATOMS: atom_id res chain seq x y z
N MET A 1 -2.12 28.55 9.67
CA MET A 1 -2.43 27.63 8.56
C MET A 1 -2.42 26.25 9.16
N ASP A 2 -3.59 25.66 9.35
CA ASP A 2 -3.65 24.28 9.85
C ASP A 2 -3.49 23.34 8.66
N LEU A 3 -2.57 22.38 8.79
CA LEU A 3 -2.31 21.38 7.76
C LEU A 3 -3.46 20.37 7.74
N THR A 4 -4.01 20.10 6.56
CA THR A 4 -5.03 19.07 6.40
C THR A 4 -4.41 17.68 6.57
N PRO A 5 -5.01 16.77 7.37
CA PRO A 5 -4.45 15.44 7.59
C PRO A 5 -4.36 14.65 6.29
N GLN A 6 -3.16 14.17 5.95
CA GLN A 6 -2.93 13.30 4.79
C GLN A 6 -3.10 11.83 5.17
N ARG A 7 -3.43 10.98 4.19
CA ARG A 7 -3.45 9.51 4.38
C ARG A 7 -2.03 9.02 4.62
N ARG A 8 -1.85 8.10 5.57
CA ARG A 8 -0.56 7.44 5.77
C ARG A 8 -0.21 6.58 4.56
N PHE A 9 1.05 6.64 4.15
CA PHE A 9 1.60 5.86 3.05
C PHE A 9 3.03 5.40 3.37
N VAL A 10 3.51 4.41 2.64
CA VAL A 10 4.88 3.93 2.66
C VAL A 10 5.40 3.78 1.23
N THR A 11 6.71 3.74 1.08
CA THR A 11 7.36 3.36 -0.18
C THR A 11 7.85 1.91 -0.09
N PRO A 12 7.74 1.11 -1.15
CA PRO A 12 8.34 -0.21 -1.20
C PRO A 12 9.87 -0.14 -1.11
N LEU A 13 10.49 -1.15 -0.49
CA LEU A 13 11.92 -1.37 -0.59
C LEU A 13 12.28 -2.01 -1.94
N ALA A 14 13.56 -1.96 -2.31
CA ALA A 14 14.04 -2.56 -3.55
C ALA A 14 13.79 -4.08 -3.56
N GLY A 15 12.99 -4.55 -4.51
CA GLY A 15 12.61 -5.97 -4.63
C GLY A 15 11.64 -6.47 -3.56
N GLU A 16 11.07 -5.57 -2.73
CA GLU A 16 10.07 -5.94 -1.71
C GLU A 16 8.82 -6.50 -2.39
N ARG A 17 8.26 -7.57 -1.83
CA ARG A 17 6.96 -8.08 -2.27
C ARG A 17 5.83 -7.42 -1.49
N VAL A 18 4.61 -7.50 -2.02
CA VAL A 18 3.43 -6.91 -1.37
C VAL A 18 3.18 -7.52 0.01
N GLU A 19 3.51 -8.80 0.20
CA GLU A 19 3.37 -9.49 1.48
C GLU A 19 4.34 -8.94 2.54
N ASP A 20 5.60 -8.72 2.15
CA ASP A 20 6.62 -8.15 3.04
C ASP A 20 6.26 -6.70 3.43
N LEU A 21 5.80 -5.90 2.45
CA LEU A 21 5.30 -4.55 2.67
C LEU A 21 4.10 -4.56 3.62
N ALA A 22 3.16 -5.48 3.42
CA ALA A 22 1.96 -5.61 4.25
C ALA A 22 2.29 -5.94 5.70
N ALA A 23 3.15 -6.94 5.92
CA ALA A 23 3.60 -7.33 7.26
C ALA A 23 4.28 -6.17 8.00
N ARG A 24 5.06 -5.36 7.29
CA ARG A 24 5.76 -4.18 7.87
C ARG A 24 4.83 -3.00 8.13
N ALA A 25 3.87 -2.75 7.23
CA ALA A 25 3.04 -1.55 7.27
C ALA A 25 1.79 -1.69 8.15
N LEU A 26 1.26 -2.92 8.27
CA LEU A 26 0.06 -3.27 9.03
C LEU A 26 0.36 -4.48 9.95
N PRO A 27 1.29 -4.34 10.92
CA PRO A 27 1.75 -5.47 11.74
C PRO A 27 0.67 -6.08 12.64
N ASP A 28 -0.38 -5.32 12.96
CA ASP A 28 -1.49 -5.75 13.82
C ASP A 28 -2.59 -6.51 13.06
N GLU A 29 -2.46 -6.63 11.73
CA GLU A 29 -3.43 -7.29 10.85
C GLU A 29 -2.91 -8.66 10.39
N PRO A 30 -3.78 -9.68 10.27
CA PRO A 30 -3.39 -10.93 9.62
C PRO A 30 -2.89 -10.65 8.19
N LEU A 31 -1.80 -11.30 7.78
CA LEU A 31 -1.10 -11.01 6.51
C LEU A 31 -2.04 -10.97 5.30
N ASP A 32 -2.91 -11.97 5.14
CA ASP A 32 -3.84 -12.03 4.02
C ASP A 32 -4.81 -10.83 4.00
N SER A 33 -5.32 -10.44 5.18
CA SER A 33 -6.19 -9.27 5.33
C SER A 33 -5.43 -7.98 5.04
N ALA A 34 -4.17 -7.87 5.48
CA ALA A 34 -3.32 -6.72 5.22
C ALA A 34 -3.03 -6.56 3.72
N VAL A 35 -2.73 -7.65 3.02
CA VAL A 35 -2.50 -7.67 1.56
C VAL A 35 -3.76 -7.26 0.81
N ASP A 36 -4.93 -7.78 1.18
CA ASP A 36 -6.20 -7.43 0.53
C ASP A 36 -6.56 -5.95 0.75
N LYS A 37 -6.35 -5.43 1.97
CA LYS A 37 -6.50 -4.00 2.29
C LYS A 37 -5.58 -3.16 1.42
N ILE A 38 -4.29 -3.48 1.35
CA ILE A 38 -3.33 -2.75 0.53
C ILE A 38 -3.72 -2.79 -0.96
N ARG A 39 -4.14 -3.93 -1.48
CA ARG A 39 -4.58 -4.05 -2.89
C ARG A 39 -5.81 -3.17 -3.16
N SER A 40 -6.82 -3.23 -2.28
CA SER A 40 -8.06 -2.46 -2.44
C SER A 40 -7.85 -0.94 -2.29
N TRP A 41 -6.93 -0.49 -1.44
CA TRP A 41 -6.63 0.94 -1.26
C TRP A 41 -5.74 1.53 -2.35
N ASN A 42 -5.05 0.67 -3.12
CA ASN A 42 -4.06 1.04 -4.13
C ASN A 42 -4.39 0.46 -5.51
N LEU A 43 -5.67 0.49 -5.92
CA LEU A 43 -6.12 -0.04 -7.22
C LEU A 43 -5.35 0.55 -8.42
N HIS A 44 -4.86 1.80 -8.30
CA HIS A 44 -4.02 2.44 -9.32
C HIS A 44 -2.68 1.70 -9.57
N ILE A 45 -2.19 0.92 -8.60
CA ILE A 45 -1.03 0.04 -8.74
C ILE A 45 -1.50 -1.34 -9.18
N PHE A 46 -2.39 -1.96 -8.41
CA PHE A 46 -2.69 -3.39 -8.53
C PHE A 46 -3.65 -3.74 -9.66
N ALA A 47 -4.58 -2.85 -10.02
CA ALA A 47 -5.54 -3.10 -11.10
C ALA A 47 -5.09 -2.50 -12.43
N MET A 48 -4.32 -1.40 -12.42
CA MET A 48 -4.03 -0.63 -13.63
C MET A 48 -2.63 -0.89 -14.22
N ARG A 49 -1.65 -1.37 -13.44
CA ARG A 49 -0.29 -1.62 -13.96
C ARG A 49 -0.12 -3.02 -14.53
N LYS A 50 0.79 -3.13 -15.50
CA LYS A 50 1.20 -4.40 -16.12
C LYS A 50 2.72 -4.59 -15.93
N PRO A 51 3.18 -5.74 -15.42
CA PRO A 51 2.36 -6.85 -14.89
C PRO A 51 1.59 -6.46 -13.62
N ALA A 52 0.43 -7.08 -13.42
CA ALA A 52 -0.45 -6.77 -12.29
C ALA A 52 0.26 -7.08 -10.96
N GLY A 53 0.19 -6.12 -10.03
CA GLY A 53 0.82 -6.25 -8.72
C GLY A 53 2.33 -6.01 -8.68
N LEU A 54 2.93 -5.49 -9.76
CA LEU A 54 4.29 -4.98 -9.70
C LEU A 54 4.34 -3.70 -8.85
N ILE A 55 4.99 -3.78 -7.69
CA ILE A 55 5.35 -2.64 -6.86
C ILE A 55 6.81 -2.27 -7.11
N LEU A 56 7.06 -0.97 -7.25
CA LEU A 56 8.38 -0.39 -7.48
C LEU A 56 8.77 0.49 -6.30
N GLY A 57 10.07 0.65 -6.03
CA GLY A 57 10.54 1.45 -4.90
C GLY A 57 10.14 2.93 -4.94
N SER A 58 9.76 3.44 -6.11
CA SER A 58 9.24 4.80 -6.30
C SER A 58 7.74 4.94 -6.03
N ASP A 59 7.04 3.83 -5.74
CA ASP A 59 5.60 3.86 -5.57
C ASP A 59 5.19 4.40 -4.20
N VAL A 60 4.05 5.09 -4.18
CA VAL A 60 3.36 5.48 -2.97
C VAL A 60 2.28 4.46 -2.69
N VAL A 61 2.45 3.67 -1.63
CA VAL A 61 1.48 2.66 -1.19
C VAL A 61 0.74 3.19 0.04
N PHE A 62 -0.55 3.47 -0.12
CA PHE A 62 -1.40 3.87 0.99
C PHE A 62 -1.66 2.71 1.93
N VAL A 63 -1.54 2.99 3.23
CA VAL A 63 -1.70 2.01 4.33
C VAL A 63 -2.84 2.41 5.26
N GLU A 64 -3.75 3.22 4.73
CA GLU A 64 -5.00 3.65 5.33
C GLU A 64 -6.09 3.65 4.26
N PRO A 65 -7.37 3.44 4.64
CA PRO A 65 -8.48 3.49 3.70
C PRO A 65 -8.59 4.88 3.03
N PRO A 66 -9.15 4.94 1.81
CA PRO A 66 -9.50 6.20 1.16
C PRO A 66 -10.50 6.97 2.03
N ARG A 67 -10.28 8.28 2.14
CA ARG A 67 -11.16 9.20 2.87
C ARG A 67 -12.19 9.76 1.89
N ARG A 68 -13.42 9.99 2.36
CA ARG A 68 -14.46 10.71 1.62
C ARG A 68 -14.23 12.21 1.70
#